data_AF-A0A348HEN4-F1
#
_entry.id   AF-A0A348HEN4-F1
#
_cell.length_a   1.000
_cell.length_b   1.000
_cell.length_c   1.000
_cell.angle_alpha   90.00
_cell.angle_beta   90.00
_cell.angle_gamma   90.00
#
_symmetry.space_group_name_H-M   'P 1'
#
loop_
_entity.id
_entity.type
_entity.pdbx_description
1 polymer ?
#
loop_
_entity_poly.entity_id
_entity_poly.type
_entity_poly.pdbx_seq_one_letter_code
_entity_poly.pdbx_strand_id
1 'polypeptide(L)'
;MALMIRECSGIVCLCLTSDAVHRLALPPMASHNESRYATPFTISIEAREGVTTGVSAQDRVTTIKTAIAEQARPHDLVRPGHVFPLRAHDDGVLGRQGHTEGAIELARLAGMRPTAVLCELMNADGTMMKGQDIQSFATQHELPVVSIEELVSIRQQLAQQEIASSIETTAVTEA
;
A
#
# COMPACT_ATOMS: atom_id res chain seq x y z
N MET A 1 -4.66 8.96 9.76
CA MET A 1 -3.40 8.71 10.49
C MET A 1 -3.62 8.50 11.98
N ALA A 2 -4.18 9.46 12.73
CA ALA A 2 -4.39 9.29 14.18
C ALA A 2 -5.20 8.03 14.54
N LEU A 3 -6.29 7.75 13.81
CA LEU A 3 -7.07 6.52 13.99
C LEU A 3 -6.23 5.24 13.80
N MET A 4 -5.42 5.17 12.73
CA MET A 4 -4.53 4.04 12.49
C MET A 4 -3.52 3.86 13.63
N ILE A 5 -2.97 4.95 14.16
CA ILE A 5 -2.03 4.86 15.29
C ILE A 5 -2.74 4.35 16.56
N ARG A 6 -4.01 4.71 16.75
CA ARG A 6 -4.77 4.37 17.96
C ARG A 6 -5.36 2.96 17.95
N GLU A 7 -5.85 2.51 16.79
CA GLU A 7 -6.68 1.29 16.64
C GLU A 7 -5.96 0.17 15.85
N CYS A 8 -4.76 0.42 15.34
CA CYS A 8 -3.95 -0.56 14.61
C CYS A 8 -2.61 -0.83 15.32
N SER A 9 -1.77 -1.65 14.71
CA SER A 9 -0.43 -2.04 15.20
C SER A 9 0.53 -0.86 15.44
N GLY A 10 0.24 0.31 14.86
CA GLY A 10 1.15 1.47 14.84
C GLY A 10 2.28 1.36 13.81
N ILE A 11 2.45 0.19 13.17
CA ILE A 11 3.35 -0.03 12.04
C ILE A 11 2.65 0.46 10.77
N VAL A 12 2.63 1.78 10.60
CA VAL A 12 1.96 2.41 9.46
C VAL A 12 2.85 2.30 8.22
N CYS A 13 2.35 1.56 7.23
CA CYS A 13 3.08 1.25 6.02
C CYS A 13 2.62 2.10 4.83
N LEU A 14 3.56 2.45 3.96
CA LEU A 14 3.31 3.15 2.69
C LEU A 14 3.56 2.20 1.52
N CYS A 15 2.50 1.76 0.85
CA CYS A 15 2.59 0.89 -0.32
C CYS A 15 2.96 1.71 -1.54
N LEU A 16 4.05 1.34 -2.20
CA LEU A 16 4.62 2.01 -3.36
C LEU A 16 4.81 1.02 -4.51
N THR A 17 4.70 1.51 -5.74
CA THR A 17 5.12 0.76 -6.93
C THR A 17 6.65 0.63 -6.98
N SER A 18 7.16 -0.34 -7.75
CA SER A 18 8.59 -0.47 -8.01
C SER A 18 9.21 0.82 -8.57
N ASP A 19 8.52 1.53 -9.48
CA ASP A 19 8.98 2.81 -10.01
C ASP A 19 9.15 3.89 -8.93
N ALA A 20 8.21 3.99 -7.99
CA ALA A 20 8.31 4.93 -6.89
C ALA A 20 9.46 4.56 -5.94
N VAL A 21 9.63 3.27 -5.65
CA VAL A 21 10.75 2.75 -4.83
C VAL A 21 12.10 3.03 -5.49
N HIS A 22 12.22 2.82 -6.81
CA HIS A 22 13.42 3.13 -7.57
C HIS A 22 13.69 4.64 -7.63
N ARG A 23 12.68 5.47 -7.95
CA ARG A 23 12.80 6.93 -7.99
C ARG A 23 13.28 7.50 -6.65
N LEU A 24 12.78 6.97 -5.55
CA LEU A 24 13.15 7.39 -4.20
C LEU A 24 14.42 6.71 -3.67
N ALA A 25 15.07 5.84 -4.45
CA ALA A 25 16.24 5.07 -4.04
C ALA A 25 16.06 4.38 -2.67
N LEU A 26 14.98 3.60 -2.53
CA LEU A 26 14.63 2.88 -1.32
C LEU A 26 15.03 1.40 -1.43
N PRO A 27 16.23 1.00 -0.99
CA PRO A 27 16.62 -0.41 -0.99
C PRO A 27 15.74 -1.24 -0.03
N PRO A 28 15.65 -2.56 -0.23
CA PRO A 28 15.04 -3.48 0.74
C PRO A 28 15.64 -3.31 2.14
N MET A 29 14.83 -3.52 3.17
CA MET A 29 15.27 -3.41 4.57
C MET A 29 16.30 -4.51 4.94
N ALA A 30 16.15 -5.71 4.37
CA ALA A 30 17.04 -6.84 4.58
C ALA A 30 17.59 -7.32 3.24
N SER A 31 18.88 -7.69 3.22
CA SER A 31 19.53 -8.28 2.05
C SER A 31 18.97 -9.66 1.69
N HIS A 32 18.55 -10.43 2.70
CA HIS A 32 17.86 -11.71 2.54
C HIS A 32 16.56 -11.68 3.36
N ASN A 33 15.42 -11.83 2.70
CA ASN A 33 14.11 -11.75 3.35
C ASN A 33 13.65 -13.15 3.80
N GLU A 34 13.86 -13.45 5.08
CA GLU A 34 13.45 -14.71 5.71
C GLU A 34 12.05 -14.63 6.35
N SER A 35 11.32 -13.53 6.16
CA SER A 35 9.98 -13.40 6.74
C SER A 35 9.02 -14.42 6.12
N ARG A 36 8.16 -15.02 6.96
CA ARG A 36 7.20 -16.06 6.55
C ARG A 36 6.33 -15.66 5.34
N TYR A 37 6.00 -14.37 5.22
CA TYR A 37 5.14 -13.84 4.17
C TYR A 37 5.92 -13.03 3.11
N ALA A 38 7.26 -13.10 3.15
CA ALA A 38 8.18 -12.34 2.30
C ALA A 38 7.78 -10.85 2.21
N THR A 39 7.42 -10.24 3.34
CA THR A 39 6.88 -8.88 3.37
C THR A 39 7.93 -7.90 2.82
N PRO A 40 7.62 -7.14 1.75
CA PRO A 40 8.62 -6.42 0.97
C PRO A 40 8.95 -5.05 1.57
N PHE A 41 9.38 -5.01 2.83
CA PHE A 41 9.83 -3.78 3.48
C PHE A 41 11.06 -3.20 2.79
N THR A 42 11.03 -1.89 2.57
CA THR A 42 12.21 -1.07 2.27
C THR A 42 12.72 -0.43 3.56
N ILE A 43 13.88 0.22 3.51
CA ILE A 43 14.34 1.07 4.61
C ILE A 43 13.29 2.11 5.00
N SER A 44 13.09 2.33 6.30
CA SER A 44 12.11 3.30 6.77
C SER A 44 12.52 4.74 6.44
N ILE A 45 11.52 5.61 6.33
CA ILE A 45 11.68 6.99 5.86
C ILE A 45 11.06 8.00 6.81
N GLU A 46 11.61 9.22 6.78
CA GLU A 46 11.00 10.45 7.30
C GLU A 46 11.15 11.56 6.26
N ALA A 47 10.23 12.52 6.21
CA ALA A 47 10.46 13.75 5.46
C ALA A 47 11.69 14.47 6.03
N ARG A 48 12.49 15.07 5.15
CA ARG A 48 13.63 15.91 5.57
C ARG A 48 13.16 17.19 6.26
N GLU A 49 12.05 17.76 5.80
CA GLU A 49 11.52 19.04 6.25
C GLU A 49 10.05 18.93 6.64
N GLY A 50 9.55 19.90 7.41
CA GLY A 50 8.14 19.97 7.81
C GLY A 50 7.73 18.92 8.85
N VAL A 51 8.71 18.30 9.52
CA VAL A 51 8.53 17.36 10.62
C VAL A 51 9.42 17.76 11.80
N THR A 52 9.12 17.22 12.97
CA THR A 52 9.92 17.43 14.18
C THR A 52 10.65 16.13 14.55
N THR A 53 9.95 15.22 15.22
CA THR A 53 10.46 13.90 15.58
C THR A 53 10.07 12.83 14.56
N GLY A 54 9.10 13.11 13.68
CA GLY A 54 8.63 12.16 12.68
C GLY A 54 7.49 11.25 13.16
N VAL A 55 7.37 11.04 14.47
CA VAL A 55 6.44 10.02 15.01
C VAL A 55 4.99 10.47 15.06
N SER A 56 4.74 11.78 15.11
CA SER A 56 3.41 12.35 15.28
C SER A 56 2.48 11.98 14.11
N ALA A 57 1.17 11.96 14.32
CA ALA A 57 0.23 11.71 13.23
C ALA A 57 0.38 12.73 12.08
N GLN A 58 0.70 13.98 12.41
CA GLN A 58 0.95 15.02 11.41
C GLN A 58 2.26 14.79 10.67
N ASP A 59 3.33 14.46 11.40
CA ASP A 59 4.66 14.24 10.83
C ASP A 59 4.66 13.04 9.88
N ARG A 60 4.04 11.91 10.27
CA ARG A 60 3.90 10.75 9.39
C ARG A 60 3.12 11.08 8.12
N VAL A 61 2.08 11.93 8.20
CA VAL A 61 1.34 12.39 7.02
C VAL A 61 2.22 13.29 6.14
N THR A 62 3.03 14.17 6.72
CA THR A 62 4.02 14.98 5.98
C THR A 62 5.03 14.08 5.25
N THR A 63 5.56 13.06 5.93
CA THR A 63 6.46 12.05 5.34
C THR A 63 5.81 11.32 4.17
N ILE A 64 4.57 10.84 4.33
CA ILE A 64 3.84 10.16 3.26
C ILE A 64 3.61 11.09 2.07
N LYS A 65 3.14 12.33 2.31
CA LYS A 65 2.91 13.32 1.25
C LYS A 65 4.21 13.66 0.49
N THR A 66 5.32 13.78 1.22
CA THR A 66 6.64 14.03 0.64
C THR A 66 7.07 12.87 -0.26
N ALA A 67 6.92 11.62 0.20
CA ALA A 67 7.28 10.44 -0.58
C ALA A 67 6.43 10.25 -1.85
N ILE A 68 5.14 10.58 -1.80
CA ILE A 68 4.23 10.42 -2.95
C ILE A 68 4.13 11.67 -3.84
N ALA A 69 4.91 12.73 -3.57
CA ALA A 69 4.91 13.91 -4.43
C ALA A 69 5.44 13.53 -5.84
N GLU A 70 4.89 14.15 -6.88
CA GLU A 70 5.24 13.82 -8.28
C GLU A 70 6.73 14.04 -8.56
N GLN A 71 7.30 15.09 -7.98
CA GLN A 71 8.70 15.46 -8.12
C GLN A 71 9.57 14.97 -6.94
N ALA A 72 9.07 14.02 -6.14
CA ALA A 72 9.80 13.53 -4.99
C ALA A 72 11.14 12.89 -5.40
N ARG A 73 12.21 13.32 -4.72
CA ARG A 73 13.59 12.88 -4.94
C ARG A 73 14.10 12.13 -3.71
N PRO A 74 15.15 11.29 -3.85
CA PRO A 74 15.76 10.62 -2.71
C PRO A 74 16.20 11.57 -1.60
N HIS A 75 16.59 12.81 -1.94
CA HIS A 75 17.04 13.81 -0.96
C HIS A 75 15.89 14.29 -0.07
N ASP A 76 14.65 14.32 -0.54
CA ASP A 76 13.51 14.85 0.23
C ASP A 76 13.16 13.99 1.46
N LEU A 77 13.72 12.77 1.51
CA LEU A 77 13.55 11.81 2.58
C LEU A 77 14.88 11.55 3.31
N VAL A 78 14.80 11.39 4.63
CA VAL A 78 15.87 10.86 5.47
C VAL A 78 15.57 9.41 5.85
N ARG A 79 16.63 8.64 6.15
CA ARG A 79 16.55 7.23 6.56
C ARG A 79 17.50 7.01 7.75
N PRO A 80 17.10 6.29 8.81
CA PRO A 80 15.77 5.72 9.05
C PRO A 80 14.71 6.79 9.40
N GLY A 81 13.45 6.36 9.51
CA GLY A 81 12.31 7.17 10.01
C GLY A 81 11.13 6.32 10.50
N HIS A 82 9.96 6.94 10.68
CA HIS A 82 8.79 6.31 11.32
C HIS A 82 7.64 5.92 10.36
N VAL A 83 7.86 6.05 9.05
CA VAL A 83 6.98 5.48 8.01
C VAL A 83 7.72 4.33 7.33
N PHE A 84 7.03 3.21 7.10
CA PHE A 84 7.62 1.97 6.60
C PHE A 84 7.15 1.67 5.17
N PRO A 85 7.93 2.00 4.12
CA PRO A 85 7.47 1.76 2.77
C PRO A 85 7.57 0.28 2.39
N LEU A 86 6.54 -0.21 1.69
CA LEU A 86 6.43 -1.55 1.15
C LEU A 86 6.45 -1.47 -0.37
N ARG A 87 7.32 -2.25 -1.02
CA ARG A 87 7.35 -2.38 -2.49
C ARG A 87 6.31 -3.40 -2.93
N ALA A 88 5.27 -2.97 -3.63
CA ALA A 88 4.32 -3.91 -4.23
C ALA A 88 4.95 -4.72 -5.37
N HIS A 89 4.43 -5.92 -5.58
CA HIS A 89 4.73 -6.71 -6.77
C HIS A 89 4.26 -5.99 -8.05
N ASP A 90 5.03 -6.12 -9.14
CA ASP A 90 4.73 -5.44 -10.41
C ASP A 90 3.42 -5.95 -11.02
N ASP A 91 3.20 -7.27 -10.97
CA ASP A 91 1.92 -7.91 -11.34
C ASP A 91 0.77 -7.71 -10.32
N GLY A 92 0.97 -6.85 -9.30
CA GLY A 92 -0.04 -6.54 -8.28
C GLY A 92 -0.58 -7.80 -7.57
N VAL A 93 -1.89 -7.81 -7.32
CA VAL A 93 -2.57 -8.90 -6.58
C VAL A 93 -2.47 -10.25 -7.28
N LEU A 94 -2.19 -10.28 -8.59
CA LEU A 94 -2.00 -11.52 -9.36
C LEU A 94 -0.60 -12.12 -9.16
N GLY A 95 0.42 -11.30 -8.91
CA GLY A 95 1.76 -11.76 -8.58
C GLY A 95 1.95 -12.10 -7.10
N ARG A 96 1.33 -11.33 -6.21
CA ARG A 96 1.34 -11.57 -4.77
C ARG A 96 0.00 -11.19 -4.13
N GLN A 97 -0.64 -12.14 -3.47
CA GLN A 97 -1.90 -11.96 -2.77
C GLN A 97 -1.69 -11.38 -1.35
N GLY A 98 -1.04 -10.22 -1.26
CA GLY A 98 -0.77 -9.53 0.00
C GLY A 98 -1.55 -8.23 0.15
N HIS A 99 -1.62 -7.72 1.38
CA HIS A 99 -2.26 -6.42 1.66
C HIS A 99 -1.55 -5.25 0.95
N THR A 100 -0.25 -5.34 0.70
CA THR A 100 0.51 -4.34 -0.07
C THR A 100 -0.07 -4.18 -1.47
N GLU A 101 -0.24 -5.29 -2.17
CA GLU A 101 -0.78 -5.32 -3.52
C GLU A 101 -2.27 -4.97 -3.54
N GLY A 102 -3.05 -5.52 -2.58
CA GLY A 102 -4.48 -5.21 -2.47
C GLY A 102 -4.75 -3.73 -2.22
N ALA A 103 -3.92 -3.05 -1.41
CA ALA A 103 -4.08 -1.62 -1.15
C ALA A 103 -3.78 -0.77 -2.40
N ILE A 104 -2.75 -1.12 -3.18
CA ILE A 104 -2.51 -0.46 -4.48
C ILE A 104 -3.64 -0.74 -5.46
N GLU A 105 -4.17 -1.96 -5.45
CA GLU A 105 -5.25 -2.35 -6.35
C GLU A 105 -6.54 -1.56 -6.09
N LEU A 106 -6.90 -1.38 -4.82
CA LEU A 106 -8.00 -0.50 -4.45
C LEU A 106 -7.78 0.94 -4.91
N ALA A 107 -6.56 1.46 -4.79
CA ALA A 107 -6.24 2.80 -5.30
C ALA A 107 -6.43 2.89 -6.82
N ARG A 108 -6.03 1.86 -7.58
CA ARG A 108 -6.25 1.78 -9.03
C ARG A 108 -7.73 1.73 -9.39
N LEU A 109 -8.51 0.85 -8.73
CA LEU A 109 -9.95 0.72 -8.94
C LEU A 109 -10.70 2.04 -8.64
N ALA A 110 -10.19 2.84 -7.71
CA ALA A 110 -10.72 4.18 -7.40
C ALA A 110 -10.26 5.29 -8.37
N GLY A 111 -9.49 4.96 -9.43
CA GLY A 111 -8.93 5.95 -10.35
C GLY A 111 -7.86 6.85 -9.71
N MET A 112 -7.27 6.42 -8.60
CA MET A 112 -6.24 7.16 -7.86
C MET A 112 -4.84 6.68 -8.27
N ARG A 113 -3.82 7.45 -7.88
CA ARG A 113 -2.42 7.04 -8.02
C ARG A 113 -2.19 5.72 -7.27
N PRO A 114 -1.38 4.79 -7.81
CA PRO A 114 -1.16 3.45 -7.25
C PRO A 114 -0.25 3.49 -6.00
N THR A 115 -0.72 4.17 -4.95
CA THR A 115 -0.06 4.31 -3.65
C THR A 115 -1.10 4.27 -2.56
N ALA A 116 -0.81 3.61 -1.44
CA ALA A 116 -1.76 3.49 -0.35
C ALA A 116 -1.08 3.43 1.02
N VAL A 117 -1.82 3.76 2.07
CA VAL A 117 -1.37 3.64 3.46
C VAL A 117 -2.17 2.53 4.13
N LEU A 118 -1.49 1.62 4.81
CA LEU A 118 -2.14 0.53 5.54
C LEU A 118 -1.53 0.36 6.93
N CYS A 119 -2.31 -0.23 7.84
CA CYS A 119 -1.89 -0.63 9.17
C CYS A 119 -2.84 -1.73 9.66
N GLU A 120 -2.32 -2.75 10.33
CA GLU A 120 -3.10 -3.92 10.73
C GLU A 120 -3.94 -3.61 11.98
N LEU A 121 -5.25 -3.86 11.92
CA LEU A 121 -6.16 -3.67 13.06
C LEU A 121 -5.75 -4.55 14.25
N MET A 122 -5.76 -3.95 15.44
CA MET A 122 -5.32 -4.58 16.67
C MET A 122 -6.34 -4.33 17.78
N ASN A 123 -6.67 -5.38 18.52
CA ASN A 123 -7.51 -5.28 19.71
C ASN A 123 -6.77 -4.52 20.82
N ALA A 124 -7.51 -3.97 21.77
CA ALA A 124 -6.94 -3.22 22.89
C ALA A 124 -6.02 -4.05 23.81
N ASP A 125 -6.15 -5.38 23.78
CA ASP A 125 -5.28 -6.32 24.51
C ASP A 125 -3.99 -6.67 23.75
N GLY A 126 -3.79 -6.10 22.55
CA GLY A 126 -2.64 -6.33 21.69
C GLY A 126 -2.76 -7.55 20.75
N THR A 127 -3.88 -8.28 20.79
CA THR A 127 -4.13 -9.36 19.83
C THR A 127 -4.57 -8.80 18.47
N MET A 128 -4.34 -9.55 17.38
CA MET A 128 -4.79 -9.13 16.05
C MET A 128 -6.31 -9.28 15.94
N MET A 129 -6.99 -8.24 15.46
CA MET A 129 -8.44 -8.26 15.21
C MET A 129 -8.79 -9.22 14.07
N LYS A 130 -9.87 -9.99 14.20
CA LYS A 130 -10.29 -11.00 13.20
C LYS A 130 -11.81 -11.13 13.11
N GLY A 131 -12.30 -11.64 11.97
CA GLY A 131 -13.69 -12.09 11.83
C GLY A 131 -14.72 -11.02 12.22
N GLN A 132 -15.57 -11.34 13.20
CA GLN A 132 -16.66 -10.47 13.64
C GLN A 132 -16.17 -9.15 14.26
N ASP A 133 -14.97 -9.13 14.85
CA ASP A 133 -14.42 -7.90 15.42
C ASP A 133 -14.10 -6.89 14.31
N ILE A 134 -13.56 -7.36 13.17
CA ILE A 134 -13.33 -6.51 11.98
C ILE A 134 -14.65 -5.97 11.46
N GLN A 135 -15.70 -6.81 11.39
CA GLN A 135 -17.03 -6.36 10.93
C GLN A 135 -17.63 -5.31 11.87
N SER A 136 -17.46 -5.49 13.17
CA SER A 136 -17.91 -4.54 14.19
C SER A 136 -17.17 -3.21 14.09
N PHE A 137 -15.84 -3.26 13.95
CA PHE A 137 -15.00 -2.08 13.73
C PHE A 137 -15.38 -1.33 12.44
N ALA A 138 -15.55 -2.06 11.34
CA ALA A 138 -15.92 -1.49 10.05
C ALA A 138 -17.29 -0.82 10.11
N THR A 139 -18.28 -1.45 10.77
CA THR A 139 -19.61 -0.85 10.98
C THR A 139 -19.52 0.41 11.83
N GLN A 140 -18.78 0.39 12.94
CA GLN A 140 -18.61 1.54 13.83
C GLN A 140 -17.96 2.74 13.13
N HIS A 141 -17.05 2.49 12.19
CA HIS A 141 -16.30 3.52 11.49
C HIS A 141 -16.78 3.78 10.06
N GLU A 142 -17.90 3.19 9.65
CA GLU A 142 -18.49 3.31 8.30
C GLU A 142 -17.50 2.95 7.17
N LEU A 143 -16.73 1.89 7.37
CA LEU A 143 -15.72 1.42 6.42
C LEU A 143 -16.22 0.20 5.63
N PRO A 144 -15.94 0.12 4.32
CA PRO A 144 -16.17 -1.11 3.56
C PRO A 144 -15.19 -2.19 3.98
N VAL A 145 -15.63 -3.45 3.91
CA VAL A 145 -14.78 -4.63 4.09
C VAL A 145 -14.68 -5.36 2.75
N VAL A 146 -13.45 -5.67 2.35
CA VAL A 146 -13.14 -6.40 1.12
C VAL A 146 -11.99 -7.36 1.40
N SER A 147 -12.04 -8.53 0.78
CA SER A 147 -10.99 -9.54 0.85
C SER A 147 -10.01 -9.43 -0.32
N ILE A 148 -8.79 -9.95 -0.13
CA ILE A 148 -7.82 -10.07 -1.22
C ILE A 148 -8.34 -11.00 -2.33
N GLU A 149 -9.09 -12.04 -1.97
CA GLU A 149 -9.69 -12.98 -2.93
C GLU A 149 -10.70 -12.29 -3.86
N GLU A 150 -11.54 -11.39 -3.33
CA GLU A 150 -12.43 -10.56 -4.13
C GLU A 150 -11.65 -9.64 -5.08
N LEU A 151 -10.57 -9.02 -4.61
CA LEU A 151 -9.72 -8.17 -5.45
C LEU A 151 -9.03 -8.97 -6.58
N VAL A 152 -8.56 -10.17 -6.29
CA VAL A 152 -8.00 -11.08 -7.30
C VAL A 152 -9.06 -11.42 -8.35
N SER A 153 -10.27 -11.79 -7.89
CA SER A 153 -11.39 -12.14 -8.78
C SER A 153 -11.76 -10.98 -9.71
N ILE A 154 -11.89 -9.77 -9.15
CA ILE A 154 -12.17 -8.56 -9.93
C ILE A 154 -11.06 -8.29 -10.94
N ARG A 155 -9.78 -8.44 -10.57
CA ARG A 155 -8.67 -8.17 -11.48
C ARG A 155 -8.57 -9.18 -12.61
N GLN A 156 -8.85 -10.45 -12.35
CA GLN A 156 -8.94 -11.46 -13.40
C GLN A 156 -10.07 -11.16 -14.39
N GLN A 157 -11.23 -10.72 -13.92
CA GLN A 157 -12.35 -10.33 -14.78
C GLN A 157 -12.00 -9.12 -15.66
N LEU A 158 -11.38 -8.08 -15.09
CA LEU A 158 -10.94 -6.90 -15.84
C LEU A 158 -9.89 -7.25 -16.90
N ALA A 159 -8.90 -8.07 -16.56
CA ALA A 159 -7.88 -8.51 -17.52
C ALA A 159 -8.50 -9.28 -18.71
N GLN A 160 -9.51 -10.11 -18.48
CA GLN A 160 -10.23 -10.80 -19.56
C GLN A 160 -10.98 -9.82 -20.48
N GLN A 161 -11.58 -8.77 -19.92
CA GLN A 161 -12.28 -7.73 -20.69
C GLN A 161 -11.31 -6.88 -21.53
N GLU A 162 -10.14 -6.57 -20.99
CA GLU A 162 -9.05 -5.87 -21.71
C GLU A 162 -8.53 -6.72 -22.89
N ILE A 163 -8.39 -8.03 -22.70
CA ILE A 163 -8.00 -8.95 -23.78
C ILE A 163 -9.10 -9.05 -24.85
N ALA A 164 -10.36 -9.21 -24.45
CA ALA A 164 -11.46 -9.30 -25.40
C ALA A 164 -11.60 -8.02 -26.26
N SER A 165 -11.53 -6.84 -25.62
CA SER A 165 -11.63 -5.54 -26.32
C SER A 165 -10.45 -5.26 -27.26
N SER A 166 -9.24 -5.73 -26.93
CA SER A 166 -8.07 -5.57 -27.81
C SER A 166 -8.13 -6.48 -29.05
N ILE A 167 -8.68 -7.70 -28.93
CA ILE A 167 -8.92 -8.59 -30.08
C ILE A 167 -9.98 -7.98 -31.01
N GLU A 168 -11.10 -7.47 -30.47
CA GLU A 168 -12.13 -6.80 -31.28
C GLU A 168 -11.59 -5.56 -32.01
N THR A 169 -10.75 -4.75 -31.34
CA THR A 169 -10.14 -3.56 -31.97
C THR A 169 -9.22 -3.91 -33.13
N THR A 170 -8.45 -5.00 -33.00
CA THR A 170 -7.53 -5.48 -34.05
C THR A 170 -8.31 -6.02 -35.25
N ALA A 171 -9.38 -6.77 -35.02
CA ALA A 171 -10.23 -7.31 -36.09
C ALA A 171 -10.96 -6.22 -36.91
N VAL A 172 -11.25 -5.06 -36.32
CA VAL A 172 -11.89 -3.93 -37.02
C VAL A 172 -10.88 -3.09 -37.82
N THR A 173 -9.59 -3.10 -37.45
CA THR A 173 -8.55 -2.34 -38.17
C THR A 173 -7.94 -3.10 -39.34
N GLU A 174 -8.15 -4.42 -39.42
CA GLU A 174 -7.70 -5.29 -40.52
C GLU A 174 -8.78 -5.56 -41.59
N ALA A 175 -9.98 -4.98 -41.46
CA ALA A 175 -11.09 -5.09 -42.41
C ALA A 175 -11.31 -3.78 -43.20
#